data_AF-A0A7U4DLQ7-F1
#
_entry.id   AF-A0A7U4DLQ7-F1
#
_cell.length_a   1.000
_cell.length_b   1.000
_cell.length_c   1.000
_cell.angle_alpha   90.00
_cell.angle_beta   90.00
_cell.angle_gamma   90.00
#
_symmetry.space_group_name_H-M   'P 1'
#
loop_
_entity.id
_entity.type
_entity.pdbx_description
1 polymer ?
#
loop_
_entity_poly.entity_id
_entity_poly.type
_entity_poly.pdbx_seq_one_letter_code
_entity_poly.pdbx_strand_id
1 'polypeptide(L)' 'MEELVGFCSQCGKPIHCLQGFLNGVISDEKETLYCFSCYEENDNEQNRKRYHIRIKESQRKSP' A
#
# COMPACT_ATOMS: atom_id res chain seq x y z
N MET A 1 -12.29 -3.33 -11.52
CA MET A 1 -11.39 -4.37 -12.03
C MET A 1 -10.18 -4.36 -11.14
N GLU A 2 -9.89 -5.48 -10.50
CA GLU A 2 -8.69 -5.70 -9.71
C GLU A 2 -7.78 -6.62 -10.50
N GLU A 3 -6.56 -6.15 -10.79
CA GLU A 3 -5.58 -6.94 -11.53
C GLU A 3 -4.44 -7.30 -10.59
N LEU A 4 -4.17 -8.59 -10.43
CA LEU A 4 -3.02 -9.04 -9.66
C LEU A 4 -1.74 -8.65 -10.39
N VAL A 5 -0.93 -7.80 -9.75
CA VAL A 5 0.35 -7.33 -10.29
C VAL A 5 1.49 -8.23 -9.85
N GLY A 6 1.43 -8.74 -8.62
CA GLY A 6 2.47 -9.60 -8.06
C GLY A 6 2.29 -9.81 -6.57
N PHE A 7 3.37 -10.19 -5.90
CA PHE A 7 3.37 -10.48 -4.46
C PHE A 7 4.40 -9.61 -3.77
N CYS A 8 4.09 -9.21 -2.54
CA CYS A 8 5.01 -8.48 -1.69
C CYS A 8 6.24 -9.33 -1.38
N SER A 9 7.43 -8.77 -1.61
CA SER A 9 8.71 -9.47 -1.39
C SER A 9 9.02 -9.74 0.08
N GLN A 10 8.35 -9.06 1.01
CA GLN A 10 8.51 -9.23 2.46
C GLN A 10 7.53 -10.24 3.05
N CYS A 11 6.22 -10.05 2.83
CA CYS A 11 5.18 -10.85 3.48
C CYS A 11 4.44 -11.82 2.54
N GLY A 12 4.75 -11.81 1.24
CA GLY A 12 4.10 -12.66 0.24
C GLY A 12 2.63 -12.30 -0.05
N LYS A 13 2.11 -11.19 0.49
CA LYS A 13 0.72 -10.77 0.21
C LYS A 13 0.55 -10.40 -1.26
N PRO A 14 -0.58 -10.75 -1.89
CA PRO A 14 -0.86 -10.33 -3.25
C PRO A 14 -1.07 -8.81 -3.32
N ILE A 15 -0.49 -8.18 -4.33
CA ILE A 15 -0.59 -6.75 -4.62
C ILE A 15 -1.37 -6.60 -5.90
N HIS A 16 -2.49 -5.88 -5.81
CA HIS A 16 -3.40 -5.67 -6.92
C HIS A 16 -3.32 -4.22 -7.40
N CYS A 17 -3.52 -4.02 -8.70
CA CYS A 17 -3.90 -2.74 -9.28
C CYS A 17 -5.42 -2.60 -9.16
N LEU A 18 -5.87 -1.62 -8.38
CA LEU A 18 -7.28 -1.30 -8.21
C LEU A 18 -7.58 -0.02 -8.99
N GLN A 19 -8.39 -0.13 -10.04
CA GLN A 19 -8.83 1.02 -10.84
C GLN A 19 -7.66 1.86 -11.41
N GLY A 20 -6.55 1.22 -11.77
CA GLY A 20 -5.34 1.90 -12.28
C GLY A 20 -4.38 2.40 -11.21
N PHE A 21 -4.65 2.15 -9.92
CA PHE A 21 -3.76 2.46 -8.82
C PHE A 21 -3.13 1.19 -8.24
N LEU A 22 -1.81 1.17 -8.14
CA LEU A 22 -1.08 0.07 -7.49
C LEU A 22 -1.31 0.12 -5.98
N ASN A 23 -1.83 -0.95 -5.40
CA ASN A 23 -2.03 -1.08 -3.96
C ASN A 23 -0.74 -1.54 -3.25
N GLY A 24 0.38 -0.93 -3.60
CA GLY A 24 1.73 -1.26 -3.15
C GLY A 24 2.76 -0.24 -3.65
N VAL A 25 4.02 -0.47 -3.32
CA VAL A 25 5.16 0.39 -3.66
C VAL A 25 6.19 -0.41 -4.45
N ILE A 26 6.74 0.20 -5.50
CA ILE A 26 7.88 -0.32 -6.24
C ILE A 26 9.11 0.46 -5.77
N SER A 27 10.13 -0.25 -5.29
CA SER A 27 11.40 0.39 -4.93
C SER A 27 12.28 0.51 -6.18
N ASP A 28 12.71 1.73 -6.52
CA ASP A 28 13.53 2.06 -7.70
C ASP A 28 14.86 1.30 -7.75
N GLU A 29 15.40 0.89 -6.59
CA GLU A 29 16.74 0.28 -6.53
C GLU A 29 16.78 -1.15 -7.09
N LYS A 30 15.66 -1.86 -7.04
CA LYS A 30 15.59 -3.31 -7.36
C LYS A 30 14.31 -3.75 -8.05
N GLU A 31 13.45 -2.82 -8.49
CA GLU A 31 12.11 -3.11 -9.01
C GLU A 31 11.32 -4.07 -8.11
N THR A 32 11.58 -4.01 -6.79
CA THR A 32 10.94 -4.94 -5.84
C THR A 32 9.59 -4.41 -5.41
N LEU A 33 8.60 -5.30 -5.42
CA LEU A 33 7.22 -5.02 -5.03
C LEU A 33 7.06 -5.17 -3.50
N TYR A 34 6.54 -4.13 -2.85
CA TYR A 34 6.22 -4.13 -1.42
C TYR A 34 4.77 -3.71 -1.18
N CYS A 35 4.10 -4.34 -0.20
CA CYS A 35 2.81 -3.83 0.25
C CYS A 35 3.04 -2.61 1.14
N PHE A 36 2.05 -1.74 1.27
CA PHE A 36 2.19 -0.51 2.06
C PHE A 36 2.64 -0.77 3.49
N SER A 37 2.11 -1.80 4.16
CA SER A 37 2.52 -2.17 5.51
C SER A 37 4.02 -2.47 5.59
N CYS A 38 4.53 -3.35 4.72
CA CYS A 38 5.94 -3.72 4.74
C CYS A 38 6.85 -2.58 4.28
N TYR A 39 6.37 -1.71 3.38
CA TYR A 39 7.11 -0.53 2.98
C TYR A 39 7.22 0.46 4.15
N GLU A 40 6.12 0.76 4.86
CA GLU A 40 6.13 1.62 6.05
C GLU A 40 6.98 1.06 7.20
N GLU A 41 6.99 -0.26 7.40
CA GLU A 41 7.87 -0.91 8.39
C GLU A 41 9.36 -0.71 8.04
N ASN A 42 9.70 -0.74 6.76
CA ASN A 42 11.08 -0.58 6.28
C ASN A 42 11.52 0.90 6.17
N ASP A 43 10.57 1.81 6.00
CA ASP A 43 10.79 3.26 5.82
C ASP A 43 10.83 4.04 7.16
N ASN A 44 10.58 3.38 8.29
CA ASN A 44 10.50 4.02 9.62
C ASN A 44 11.81 4.66 10.14
N GLU A 45 12.92 4.58 9.41
CA GLU A 45 14.17 5.28 9.77
C GLU A 45 14.22 6.72 9.21
N GLN A 46 13.49 7.07 8.14
CA GLN A 46 13.55 8.42 7.55
C GLN A 46 12.23 8.82 6.86
N ASN A 47 11.38 9.61 7.56
CA ASN A 47 10.35 10.51 7.00
C ASN A 47 8.85 10.10 7.14
N ARG A 48 8.31 10.14 8.37
CA ARG A 48 6.85 10.06 8.67
C ARG A 48 5.99 11.24 8.15
N LYS A 49 6.01 11.61 6.87
CA LYS A 49 5.12 12.68 6.35
C LYS A 49 4.62 12.48 4.92
N ARG A 50 3.78 11.46 4.72
CA ARG A 50 2.80 11.24 3.62
C ARG A 50 2.51 9.75 3.75
N TYR A 51 1.37 9.25 4.20
CA TYR A 51 0.05 9.39 3.62
C TYR A 51 -1.01 9.26 4.73
N HIS A 52 -1.67 10.35 5.08
CA HIS A 52 -2.98 10.24 5.72
C HIS A 52 -4.02 9.92 4.63
N ILE A 53 -4.19 8.65 4.29
CA ILE A 53 -5.50 8.19 3.79
C ILE A 53 -6.19 7.57 5.00
N ARG A 54 -6.75 8.47 5.80
CA ARG A 54 -7.59 8.13 6.95
C ARG A 54 -8.91 7.59 6.39
N ILE A 55 -9.00 6.30 6.05
CA ILE A 55 -10.32 5.64 5.98
C ILE A 55 -10.75 5.32 7.43
N LYS A 56 -11.18 6.37 8.12
CA LYS A 56 -12.23 6.32 9.14
C LYS A 56 -13.06 7.56 8.80
N GLU A 57 -14.32 7.46 8.40
CA GLU A 57 -15.40 6.85 9.15
C GLU A 57 -16.51 6.35 8.22
N SER A 58 -16.76 5.03 8.23
CA SER A 58 -18.08 4.49 7.94
C SER A 58 -18.66 3.98 9.25
N GLN A 59 -19.08 4.90 10.11
CA GLN A 59 -20.01 4.59 11.20
C GLN A 59 -21.03 5.73 11.38
N ARG A 60 -22.15 5.53 10.68
CA ARG A 60 -23.53 5.78 11.16
C ARG A 60 -24.06 7.22 11.30
N LYS A 61 -25.17 7.40 10.56
CA LYS A 61 -26.41 8.13 10.86
C LYS A 61 -26.54 9.59 10.37
N SER A 62 -27.32 9.70 9.29
CA SER A 62 -28.38 10.70 9.05
C SER A 62 -29.02 11.20 10.35
N PRO A 63 -29.40 12.48 10.43
CA PRO A 63 -30.59 13.00 9.74
C PRO A 63 -30.32 14.21 8.82
#